data_AF-A0A3A8Z3S9-F1
#
_entry.id   AF-A0A3A8Z3S9-F1
#
_cell.length_a   1.000
_cell.length_b   1.000
_cell.length_c   1.000
_cell.angle_alpha   90.00
_cell.angle_beta   90.00
_cell.angle_gamma   90.00
#
_symmetry.space_group_name_H-M   'P 1'
#
loop_
_entity.id
_entity.type
_entity.pdbx_description
1 polymer ?
#
loop_
_entity_poly.entity_id
_entity_poly.type
_entity_poly.pdbx_seq_one_letter_code
_entity_poly.pdbx_strand_id
1 'polypeptide(L)'
;MDLKDTFDTLKDRAADLAQAGVAQTKRLAEIAKLKMSNMGEEDTIKKAYLEIGRLYYAEQGASPDGAFVSACERITAAKAAIETNNERIAELKQPGDPEVEVILKEPEAEAEEAGAAEELTEEPAEEPVEDESRD
;
A
#
# COMPACT_ATOMS: atom_id res chain seq x y z
N MET A 1 13.95 -26.72 50.44
CA MET A 1 13.24 -26.44 49.17
C MET A 1 13.32 -27.70 48.36
N ASP A 2 12.18 -28.34 48.15
CA ASP A 2 12.06 -29.64 47.52
C ASP A 2 12.08 -29.50 45.99
N LEU A 3 12.69 -30.46 45.30
CA LEU A 3 12.78 -30.49 43.82
C LEU A 3 11.39 -30.47 43.15
N LYS A 4 10.35 -30.93 43.87
CA LYS A 4 8.95 -30.86 43.43
C LYS A 4 8.44 -29.42 43.36
N ASP A 5 8.74 -28.60 44.36
CA ASP A 5 8.30 -27.20 44.40
C ASP A 5 8.93 -26.39 43.27
N THR A 6 10.20 -26.67 42.94
CA THR A 6 10.89 -26.04 41.81
C THR A 6 10.32 -26.47 40.46
N PHE A 7 9.86 -27.72 40.33
CA PHE A 7 9.25 -28.22 39.11
C PHE A 7 7.84 -27.66 38.90
N ASP A 8 7.04 -27.57 39.97
CA ASP A 8 5.71 -26.97 39.91
C ASP A 8 5.80 -25.47 39.58
N THR A 9 6.76 -24.74 40.17
CA THR A 9 6.99 -23.32 39.83
C THR A 9 7.42 -23.13 38.37
N LEU A 10 8.26 -24.02 37.83
CA LEU A 10 8.68 -23.96 36.43
C LEU A 10 7.53 -24.26 35.47
N LYS A 11 6.67 -25.22 35.83
CA LYS A 11 5.48 -25.58 35.07
C LYS A 11 4.47 -24.42 35.02
N ASP A 12 4.24 -23.75 36.14
CA ASP A 12 3.33 -22.60 36.19
C ASP A 12 3.84 -21.44 35.34
N ARG A 13 5.15 -21.13 35.41
CA ARG A 13 5.76 -20.13 34.53
C ARG A 13 5.73 -20.51 33.05
N ALA A 14 5.92 -21.78 32.73
CA ALA A 14 5.80 -22.26 31.36
C ALA A 14 4.36 -22.14 30.85
N ALA A 15 3.36 -22.41 31.70
CA ALA A 15 1.95 -22.25 31.36
C ALA A 15 1.57 -20.78 31.16
N ASP A 16 2.04 -19.88 32.02
CA ASP A 16 1.84 -18.43 31.90
C ASP A 16 2.47 -17.88 30.62
N LEU A 17 3.69 -18.33 30.29
CA LEU A 17 4.38 -17.94 29.07
C LEU A 17 3.66 -18.48 27.82
N ALA A 18 3.17 -19.72 27.85
CA ALA A 18 2.36 -20.28 26.77
C ALA A 18 1.06 -19.48 26.57
N GLN A 19 0.36 -19.11 27.65
CA GLN A 19 -0.87 -18.33 27.58
C GLN A 19 -0.61 -16.89 27.08
N ALA A 20 0.48 -16.26 27.55
CA ALA A 20 0.93 -14.95 27.08
C ALA A 20 1.31 -14.98 25.60
N GLY A 21 2.02 -16.02 25.15
CA GLY A 21 2.37 -16.24 23.75
C GLY A 21 1.13 -16.40 22.86
N VAL A 22 0.14 -17.17 23.29
CA VAL A 22 -1.14 -17.32 22.55
C VAL A 22 -1.89 -15.98 22.46
N ALA A 23 -1.91 -15.17 23.52
CA ALA A 23 -2.54 -13.86 23.51
C ALA A 23 -1.82 -12.88 22.56
N GLN A 24 -0.48 -12.87 22.58
CA GLN A 24 0.32 -12.06 21.66
C GLN A 24 0.11 -12.47 20.20
N THR A 25 0.09 -13.77 19.89
CA THR A 25 -0.16 -14.27 18.53
C THR A 25 -1.53 -13.88 18.02
N LYS A 26 -2.58 -13.96 18.85
CA LYS A 26 -3.93 -13.50 18.47
C LYS A 26 -3.96 -12.01 18.16
N ARG A 27 -3.31 -11.19 19.01
CA ARG A 27 -3.19 -9.75 18.78
C ARG A 27 -2.45 -9.45 17.47
N LEU A 28 -1.33 -10.11 17.20
CA LEU A 28 -0.56 -9.91 15.98
C LEU A 28 -1.33 -10.36 14.73
N ALA A 29 -2.08 -11.47 14.81
CA ALA A 29 -2.95 -11.92 13.72
C ALA A 29 -4.07 -10.91 13.44
N GLU A 30 -4.69 -10.33 14.46
CA GLU A 30 -5.67 -9.25 14.30
C GLU A 30 -5.05 -7.99 13.69
N ILE A 31 -3.85 -7.60 14.12
CA ILE A 31 -3.11 -6.47 13.53
C ILE A 31 -2.82 -6.72 12.05
N ALA A 32 -2.34 -7.92 11.69
CA ALA A 32 -2.06 -8.27 10.30
C ALA A 32 -3.34 -8.23 9.45
N LYS A 33 -4.45 -8.76 9.97
CA LYS A 33 -5.75 -8.68 9.30
C LYS A 33 -6.21 -7.24 9.10
N LEU A 34 -6.11 -6.40 10.12
CA LEU A 34 -6.49 -4.99 10.04
C LEU A 34 -5.60 -4.22 9.06
N LYS A 35 -4.29 -4.47 9.05
CA LYS A 35 -3.37 -3.87 8.06
C LYS A 35 -3.74 -4.26 6.63
N MET A 36 -4.05 -5.53 6.39
CA MET A 36 -4.49 -5.99 5.07
C MET A 36 -5.81 -5.32 4.65
N SER A 37 -6.75 -5.17 5.58
CA SER A 37 -7.99 -4.43 5.34
C SER A 37 -7.71 -2.97 4.98
N ASN A 38 -6.83 -2.30 5.72
CA ASN A 38 -6.47 -0.91 5.46
C ASN A 38 -5.86 -0.72 4.07
N MET A 39 -5.02 -1.65 3.59
CA MET A 39 -4.47 -1.59 2.23
C MET A 39 -5.57 -1.61 1.15
N GLY A 40 -6.63 -2.43 1.35
CA GLY A 40 -7.78 -2.44 0.44
C GLY A 40 -8.59 -1.14 0.46
N GLU A 41 -8.73 -0.53 1.64
CA GLU A 41 -9.38 0.78 1.78
C GLU A 41 -8.54 1.91 1.14
N GLU A 42 -7.22 1.87 1.27
CA GLU A 42 -6.32 2.83 0.62
C GLU A 42 -6.42 2.78 -0.91
N ASP A 43 -6.51 1.60 -1.50
CA ASP A 43 -6.77 1.43 -2.94
C ASP A 43 -8.13 2.00 -3.34
N THR A 44 -9.17 1.74 -2.53
CA THR A 44 -10.51 2.29 -2.74
C THR A 44 -10.49 3.83 -2.72
N ILE A 45 -9.77 4.44 -1.78
CA ILE A 45 -9.59 5.90 -1.69
C ILE A 45 -8.87 6.44 -2.94
N LYS A 46 -7.80 5.78 -3.38
CA LYS A 46 -7.06 6.20 -4.60
C LYS A 46 -7.98 6.20 -5.82
N LYS A 47 -8.77 5.14 -6.00
CA LYS A 47 -9.76 5.04 -7.08
C LYS A 47 -10.80 6.14 -7.00
N ALA A 48 -11.35 6.40 -5.81
CA ALA A 48 -12.31 7.49 -5.61
C ALA A 48 -11.71 8.87 -5.97
N TYR A 49 -10.45 9.14 -5.61
CA TYR A 49 -9.80 10.40 -6.02
C TYR A 49 -9.62 10.52 -7.53
N LEU A 50 -9.25 9.43 -8.21
CA LEU A 50 -9.14 9.43 -9.68
C LEU A 50 -10.51 9.65 -10.33
N GLU A 51 -11.55 9.00 -9.82
CA GLU A 51 -12.92 9.16 -10.30
C GLU A 51 -13.43 10.59 -10.10
N ILE A 52 -13.21 11.18 -8.92
CA ILE A 52 -13.57 12.58 -8.64
C ILE A 52 -12.85 13.52 -9.62
N GLY A 53 -11.56 13.34 -9.84
CA GLY A 53 -10.79 14.15 -10.78
C GLY A 53 -11.31 14.01 -12.22
N ARG A 54 -11.70 12.80 -12.62
CA ARG A 54 -12.29 12.52 -13.93
C ARG A 54 -13.66 13.17 -14.09
N LEU A 55 -14.56 13.01 -13.12
CA LEU A 55 -15.88 13.62 -13.11
C LEU A 55 -15.77 15.15 -13.14
N TYR A 56 -14.87 15.71 -12.34
CA TYR A 56 -14.60 17.15 -12.33
C TYR A 56 -14.14 17.65 -13.71
N TYR A 57 -13.17 16.97 -14.34
CA TYR A 57 -12.73 17.37 -15.68
C TYR A 57 -13.83 17.18 -16.73
N ALA A 58 -14.68 16.16 -16.61
CA ALA A 58 -15.79 15.93 -17.53
C ALA A 58 -16.87 17.03 -17.45
N GLU A 59 -17.19 17.50 -16.24
CA GLU A 59 -18.23 18.51 -16.02
C GLU A 59 -17.71 19.94 -16.11
N GLN A 60 -16.51 20.21 -15.57
CA GLN A 60 -15.96 21.56 -15.40
C GLN A 60 -14.64 21.79 -16.13
N GLY A 61 -14.08 20.79 -16.83
CA GLY A 61 -12.77 20.91 -17.47
C GLY A 61 -12.68 22.01 -18.55
N ALA A 62 -13.82 22.46 -19.09
CA ALA A 62 -13.88 23.57 -20.06
C ALA A 62 -13.92 24.96 -19.40
N SER A 63 -14.29 25.07 -18.13
CA SER A 63 -14.30 26.32 -17.37
C SER A 63 -13.99 26.05 -15.89
N PRO A 64 -12.79 25.52 -15.58
CA PRO A 64 -12.37 25.26 -14.21
C PRO A 64 -12.20 26.59 -13.48
N ASP A 65 -12.41 26.59 -12.16
CA ASP A 65 -12.22 27.76 -11.32
C ASP A 65 -11.12 27.53 -10.26
N GLY A 66 -10.67 28.64 -9.66
CA GLY A 66 -9.75 28.62 -8.54
C GLY A 66 -8.49 27.75 -8.75
N ALA A 67 -8.28 26.80 -7.85
CA ALA A 67 -7.09 25.96 -7.81
C ALA A 67 -7.03 24.89 -8.91
N PHE A 68 -8.15 24.60 -9.58
CA PHE A 68 -8.23 23.51 -10.56
C PHE A 68 -7.84 23.93 -11.98
N VAL A 69 -7.80 25.24 -12.26
CA VAL A 69 -7.44 25.80 -13.58
C VAL A 69 -6.14 25.20 -14.11
N SER A 70 -5.06 25.27 -13.33
CA SER A 70 -3.74 24.75 -13.73
C SER A 70 -3.74 23.23 -13.94
N ALA A 71 -4.55 22.48 -13.18
CA ALA A 71 -4.64 21.03 -13.36
C ALA A 71 -5.38 20.68 -14.66
N CYS A 72 -6.50 21.34 -14.93
CA CYS A 72 -7.27 21.17 -16.16
C CYS A 72 -6.50 21.64 -17.40
N GLU A 73 -5.78 22.77 -17.34
CA GLU A 73 -4.92 23.24 -18.43
C GLU A 73 -3.83 22.22 -18.77
N ARG A 74 -3.18 21.62 -17.77
CA ARG A 74 -2.20 20.55 -17.98
C ARG A 74 -2.80 19.33 -18.65
N ILE A 75 -4.01 18.92 -18.25
CA ILE A 75 -4.72 17.79 -18.87
C ILE A 75 -5.05 18.12 -20.33
N THR A 76 -5.56 19.31 -20.62
CA THR A 76 -5.86 19.77 -21.99
C THR A 76 -4.60 19.81 -22.85
N ALA A 77 -3.51 20.38 -22.34
CA ALA A 77 -2.23 20.45 -23.04
C ALA A 77 -1.67 19.04 -23.33
N ALA A 78 -1.76 18.12 -22.37
CA ALA A 78 -1.34 16.74 -22.55
C ALA A 78 -2.19 16.03 -23.62
N LYS A 79 -3.51 16.25 -23.66
CA LYS A 79 -4.40 15.70 -24.70
C LYS A 79 -4.04 16.21 -26.09
N ALA A 80 -3.79 17.51 -26.24
CA ALA A 80 -3.34 18.08 -27.50
C ALA A 80 -1.98 17.52 -27.94
N ALA A 81 -1.04 17.36 -27.00
CA ALA A 81 0.26 16.76 -27.28
C ALA A 81 0.14 15.29 -27.72
N ILE A 82 -0.77 14.52 -27.11
CA ILE A 82 -1.05 13.13 -27.53
C ILE A 82 -1.57 13.09 -28.96
N GLU A 83 -2.50 13.99 -29.31
CA GLU A 83 -3.04 14.07 -30.68
C GLU A 83 -1.92 14.38 -31.69
N THR A 84 -1.12 15.42 -31.45
CA THR A 84 0.04 15.76 -32.30
C THR A 84 1.05 14.61 -32.38
N ASN A 85 1.33 13.93 -31.27
CA ASN A 85 2.23 12.78 -31.26
C ASN A 85 1.67 11.61 -32.07
N ASN A 86 0.36 11.35 -31.98
CA ASN A 86 -0.31 10.30 -32.73
C ASN A 86 -0.30 10.58 -34.24
N GLU A 87 -0.53 11.83 -34.64
CA GLU A 87 -0.37 12.26 -36.04
C GLU A 87 1.05 12.00 -36.53
N ARG A 88 2.05 12.39 -35.74
CA ARG A 88 3.46 12.18 -36.08
C ARG A 88 3.83 10.69 -36.15
N ILE A 89 3.28 9.87 -35.26
CA ILE A 89 3.45 8.42 -35.29
C ILE A 89 2.83 7.86 -36.58
N ALA A 90 1.63 8.31 -36.97
CA ALA A 90 0.97 7.87 -38.20
C ALA A 90 1.76 8.23 -39.46
N GLU A 91 2.41 9.41 -39.50
CA GLU A 91 3.32 9.80 -40.59
C GLU A 91 4.56 8.92 -40.69
N LEU A 92 5.08 8.45 -39.54
CA LEU A 92 6.33 7.68 -39.47
C LEU A 92 6.11 6.17 -39.61
N LYS A 93 4.87 5.69 -39.47
CA LYS A 93 4.53 4.25 -39.46
C LYS A 93 4.85 3.60 -40.81
N GLN A 94 5.66 2.55 -40.80
CA GLN A 94 6.00 1.76 -41.99
C GLN A 94 5.22 0.45 -42.05
N PRO A 95 4.97 -0.11 -43.25
CA PRO A 95 4.33 -1.41 -43.38
C PRO A 95 5.21 -2.50 -42.73
N GLY A 96 4.68 -3.12 -41.66
CA GLY A 96 5.38 -4.14 -40.86
C GLY A 96 5.74 -3.71 -39.44
N ASP A 97 5.57 -2.43 -39.09
CA ASP A 97 5.79 -1.96 -37.72
C ASP A 97 4.76 -2.56 -36.74
N PRO A 98 5.18 -2.99 -35.54
CA PRO A 98 4.24 -3.46 -34.52
C PRO A 98 3.30 -2.33 -34.14
N GLU A 99 1.99 -2.63 -34.07
CA GLU A 99 1.01 -1.68 -33.54
C GLU A 99 1.22 -1.56 -32.03
N VAL A 100 1.91 -0.49 -31.62
CA VAL A 100 1.94 -0.09 -30.22
C VAL A 100 0.66 0.70 -29.96
N GLU A 101 -0.40 0.01 -29.58
CA GLU A 101 -1.57 0.66 -29.01
C GLU A 101 -1.13 1.29 -27.68
N VAL A 102 -0.97 2.61 -27.67
CA VAL A 102 -0.90 3.37 -26.42
C VAL A 102 -2.32 3.33 -25.87
N ILE A 103 -2.65 2.26 -25.17
CA ILE A 103 -3.83 2.21 -24.33
C ILE A 103 -3.59 3.32 -23.31
N LEU A 104 -4.27 4.45 -23.50
CA LEU A 104 -4.66 5.31 -22.40
C LEU A 104 -5.54 4.41 -21.53
N LYS A 105 -4.89 3.57 -20.70
CA LYS A 105 -5.60 2.82 -19.69
C LYS A 105 -6.29 3.90 -18.90
N GLU A 106 -7.60 3.99 -19.09
CA GLU A 106 -8.45 4.38 -17.98
C GLU A 106 -7.90 3.61 -16.78
N PRO A 107 -7.72 4.22 -15.61
CA PRO A 107 -7.18 3.52 -14.45
C PRO A 107 -8.22 2.50 -13.96
N GLU A 108 -8.55 1.51 -14.78
CA GLU A 108 -9.00 0.21 -14.39
C GLU A 108 -7.83 -0.39 -13.63
N ALA A 109 -7.95 -0.29 -12.31
CA ALA A 109 -7.47 -1.23 -11.32
C ALA A 109 -6.70 -2.45 -11.89
N GLU A 110 -5.47 -2.26 -12.36
CA GLU A 110 -4.55 -3.37 -12.52
C GLU A 110 -4.11 -3.75 -11.11
N ALA A 111 -4.74 -4.80 -10.61
CA ALA A 111 -4.23 -5.58 -9.50
C ALA A 111 -2.85 -6.10 -9.92
N GLU A 112 -1.81 -5.36 -9.56
CA GLU A 112 -0.43 -5.79 -9.68
C GLU A 112 -0.20 -6.88 -8.61
N GLU A 113 -0.52 -8.12 -8.97
CA GLU A 113 0.13 -9.30 -8.40
C GLU A 113 1.59 -9.28 -8.82
N ALA A 114 2.45 -8.72 -7.98
CA ALA A 114 3.90 -8.90 -8.09
C ALA A 114 4.57 -8.84 -6.71
N GLY A 115 5.09 -9.98 -6.27
CA GLY A 115 6.29 -10.01 -5.44
C GLY A 115 6.09 -10.39 -3.97
N ALA A 116 5.80 -11.67 -3.71
CA ALA A 116 6.30 -12.30 -2.50
C ALA A 116 7.83 -12.40 -2.58
N ALA A 117 8.55 -11.66 -1.73
CA ALA A 117 9.87 -12.03 -1.20
C ALA A 117 10.25 -11.10 -0.04
N GLU A 118 10.33 -11.69 1.15
CA GLU A 118 11.16 -11.38 2.32
C GLU A 118 11.81 -10.00 2.45
N GLU A 119 11.45 -9.29 3.52
CA GLU A 119 12.44 -8.88 4.53
C GLU A 119 11.73 -8.71 5.89
N LEU A 120 11.62 -9.83 6.63
CA LEU A 120 11.40 -9.79 8.08
C LEU A 120 12.76 -9.41 8.69
N THR A 121 12.99 -8.12 8.90
CA THR A 121 14.05 -7.67 9.79
C THR A 121 13.63 -7.99 11.22
N GLU A 122 14.21 -9.06 11.78
CA GLU A 122 14.29 -9.29 13.22
C GLU A 122 15.00 -8.10 13.87
N GLU A 123 14.25 -7.22 14.55
CA GLU A 123 14.85 -6.38 15.59
C GLU A 123 15.10 -7.25 16.83
N PRO A 124 16.34 -7.35 17.32
CA PRO A 124 16.63 -8.10 18.54
C PRO A 124 16.04 -7.35 19.73
N ALA A 125 15.44 -8.12 20.63
CA ALA A 125 14.90 -7.66 21.90
C ALA A 125 15.96 -6.87 22.70
N GLU A 126 15.69 -5.60 23.00
CA GLU A 126 16.38 -4.89 24.08
C GLU A 126 15.97 -5.53 25.43
N GLU A 127 16.93 -6.16 26.09
CA GLU A 127 16.84 -6.52 27.50
C GLU A 127 16.70 -5.25 28.36
N PRO A 128 15.86 -5.25 29.42
CA PRO A 128 15.90 -4.16 30.38
C PRO A 128 17.15 -4.29 31.23
N VAL A 129 18.04 -3.30 31.14
CA VAL A 129 19.14 -3.08 32.07
C VAL A 129 18.53 -2.80 33.46
N GLU A 130 18.77 -3.70 34.41
CA GLU A 130 18.54 -3.46 35.83
C GLU A 130 19.51 -2.37 36.30
N ASP A 131 19.01 -1.15 36.47
CA ASP A 131 19.62 -0.09 37.27
C ASP A 131 18.74 0.14 38.49
N GLU A 132 18.99 -0.60 39.57
CA GLU A 132 18.69 -0.09 40.91
C GLU A 132 19.98 -0.12 41.73
N SER A 133 20.56 1.07 41.78
CA SER A 133 21.45 1.58 42.81
C SER A 133 21.14 1.00 44.20
N ARG A 134 22.08 0.17 44.64
CA ARG A 134 22.64 0.09 46.00
C ARG A 134 22.37 1.34 46.86
N ASP A 135 21.55 1.15 47.90
CA ASP A 135 21.65 1.84 49.20
C ASP A 135 21.49 0.82 50.33
#